data_AF-A0A444ZZY2-F1
#
_entry.id   AF-A0A444ZZY2-F1
#
_cell.length_a   1.000
_cell.length_b   1.000
_cell.length_c   1.000
_cell.angle_alpha   90.00
_cell.angle_beta   90.00
_cell.angle_gamma   90.00
#
_symmetry.space_group_name_H-M   'P 1'
#
loop_
_entity.id
_entity.type
_entity.pdbx_description
1 polymer ?
#
loop_
_entity_poly.entity_id
_entity_poly.type
_entity_poly.pdbx_seq_one_letter_code
_entity_poly.pdbx_strand_id
1 'polypeptide(L)'
;MNFLSMIFIAYMIPVSFFFALTTFKHNKKDCNLSAPLFQPCGWFGAGRYEVDGYVYNAVEEPEILITGKWNESMQYQSCNLEGEPRPGIELKEVWHVADVPKEDKFDYTYFEHKLNSFDTAPRKLLPSDSRLRPDRYALEMGNITKSGAEKEQERQRAEKKIREAKGETFKTKWFDITEEVATTP
;
A
#
# COMPACT_ATOMS: atom_id res chain seq x y z
N MET A 1 -20.84 -9.14 -13.11
CA MET A 1 -19.39 -9.25 -12.89
C MET A 1 -19.01 -8.19 -11.87
N ASN A 2 -18.81 -8.59 -10.61
CA ASN A 2 -18.45 -7.64 -9.55
C ASN A 2 -16.93 -7.59 -9.46
N PHE A 3 -16.37 -6.44 -9.86
CA PHE A 3 -14.94 -6.16 -9.81
C PHE A 3 -14.40 -6.30 -8.38
N LEU A 4 -13.33 -7.08 -8.24
CA LEU A 4 -12.52 -7.12 -7.03
C LEU A 4 -11.79 -5.77 -6.96
N SER A 5 -12.16 -4.90 -6.02
CA SER A 5 -11.38 -3.70 -5.73
C SER A 5 -10.17 -4.11 -4.87
N MET A 6 -9.07 -4.48 -5.51
CA MET A 6 -7.77 -4.60 -4.85
C MET A 6 -7.22 -3.19 -4.64
N ILE A 7 -7.30 -2.68 -3.41
CA ILE A 7 -6.66 -1.42 -3.04
C ILE A 7 -5.20 -1.75 -2.66
N PHE A 8 -4.29 -1.62 -3.62
CA PHE A 8 -2.85 -1.62 -3.34
C PHE A 8 -2.45 -0.20 -2.91
N ILE A 9 -2.17 0.00 -1.61
CA ILE A 9 -1.44 1.17 -1.13
C ILE A 9 0.04 0.79 -1.12
N ALA A 10 0.71 0.96 -2.26
CA ALA A 10 2.16 0.87 -2.33
C ALA A 10 2.74 2.22 -1.92
N TYR A 11 3.40 2.28 -0.76
CA TYR A 11 4.21 3.44 -0.40
C TYR A 11 5.47 3.43 -1.27
N MET A 12 5.68 4.48 -2.07
CA MET A 12 6.93 4.72 -2.79
C MET A 12 8.06 5.03 -1.80
N ILE A 13 8.80 4.00 -1.43
CA ILE A 13 10.17 4.08 -0.92
C ILE A 13 10.98 3.15 -1.83
N PRO A 14 12.17 3.53 -2.32
CA PRO A 14 12.94 2.72 -3.25
C PRO A 14 13.63 1.58 -2.51
N VAL A 15 12.85 0.62 -2.01
CA VAL A 15 13.38 -0.60 -1.41
C VAL A 15 12.41 -1.72 -1.75
N SER A 16 12.90 -2.68 -2.53
CA SER A 16 12.20 -3.88 -2.99
C SER A 16 11.20 -4.43 -1.96
N PHE A 17 9.97 -4.71 -2.40
CA PHE A 17 8.98 -5.42 -1.58
C PHE A 17 9.24 -6.92 -1.65
N PHE A 18 9.34 -7.56 -0.47
CA PHE A 18 9.45 -9.01 -0.32
C PHE A 18 8.36 -9.50 0.61
N PHE A 19 7.18 -9.82 0.07
CA PHE A 19 6.10 -10.44 0.85
C PHE A 19 5.27 -11.34 -0.08
N ALA A 20 4.79 -12.48 0.43
CA ALA A 20 3.64 -13.15 -0.17
C ALA A 20 2.39 -12.49 0.43
N LEU A 21 1.54 -11.91 -0.42
CA LEU A 21 0.26 -11.37 0.04
C LEU A 21 -0.78 -12.46 -0.13
N THR A 22 -1.33 -12.95 0.96
CA THR A 22 -2.47 -13.88 0.89
C THR A 22 -3.76 -13.10 1.12
N THR A 23 -4.62 -13.00 0.10
CA THR A 23 -5.94 -12.38 0.27
C THR A 23 -7.02 -13.44 0.42
N PHE A 24 -7.77 -13.38 1.52
CA PHE A 24 -8.94 -14.22 1.75
C PHE A 24 -10.22 -13.42 1.52
N LYS A 25 -11.16 -13.97 0.75
CA LYS A 25 -12.49 -13.38 0.59
C LYS A 25 -13.43 -14.01 1.61
N HIS A 26 -13.71 -13.28 2.69
CA HIS A 26 -14.52 -13.76 3.83
C HIS A 26 -15.98 -14.14 3.49
N ASN A 27 -16.49 -13.88 2.28
CA ASN A 27 -17.93 -13.96 2.02
C ASN A 27 -18.35 -14.52 0.65
N LYS A 28 -17.66 -15.51 0.10
CA LYS A 28 -18.22 -16.33 -0.99
C LYS A 28 -17.52 -17.66 -1.12
N LYS A 29 -18.30 -18.72 -1.32
CA LYS A 29 -17.90 -20.13 -1.47
C LYS A 29 -17.00 -20.43 -2.68
N ASP A 30 -16.45 -19.43 -3.37
CA ASP A 30 -15.98 -19.61 -4.75
C ASP A 30 -14.54 -19.14 -5.06
N CYS A 31 -13.84 -18.39 -4.19
CA CYS A 31 -12.41 -18.05 -4.42
C CYS A 31 -11.70 -17.85 -3.09
N ASN A 32 -10.82 -18.77 -2.70
CA ASN A 32 -10.29 -18.83 -1.34
C ASN A 32 -8.87 -18.29 -1.18
N LEU A 33 -8.08 -18.17 -2.25
CA LEU A 33 -6.69 -17.75 -2.12
C LEU A 33 -6.22 -17.00 -3.36
N SER A 34 -5.76 -15.77 -3.19
CA SER A 34 -4.80 -15.18 -4.13
C SER A 34 -3.46 -15.05 -3.41
N ALA A 35 -2.42 -15.60 -4.02
CA ALA A 35 -1.05 -15.53 -3.50
C ALA A 35 -0.12 -14.95 -4.58
N PRO A 36 -0.19 -13.63 -4.86
CA PRO A 36 0.88 -12.96 -5.59
C PRO A 36 2.20 -13.12 -4.82
N LEU A 37 3.16 -13.81 -5.45
CA LEU A 37 4.54 -13.92 -5.00
C LEU A 37 5.34 -12.80 -5.67
N PHE A 38 5.86 -11.91 -4.83
CA PHE A 38 6.82 -10.90 -5.26
C PHE A 38 8.19 -11.57 -5.38
N GLN A 39 8.71 -11.65 -6.60
CA GLN A 39 9.95 -12.39 -6.86
C GLN A 39 11.15 -11.67 -6.23
N PRO A 40 12.07 -12.42 -5.61
CA PRO A 40 13.25 -11.82 -5.05
C PRO A 40 14.15 -11.26 -6.16
N CYS A 41 14.65 -10.04 -5.96
CA CYS A 41 15.64 -9.48 -6.87
C CYS A 41 16.96 -10.26 -6.73
N GLY A 42 17.33 -11.04 -7.75
CA GLY A 42 18.63 -11.70 -7.82
C GLY A 42 19.79 -10.71 -7.93
N TRP A 43 21.03 -11.21 -7.77
CA TRP A 43 22.27 -10.42 -7.76
C TRP A 43 22.45 -9.51 -8.99
N PHE A 44 21.84 -9.85 -10.12
CA PHE A 44 21.91 -9.10 -11.39
C PHE A 44 20.63 -8.34 -11.75
N GLY A 45 19.67 -8.19 -10.82
CA GLY A 45 18.40 -7.52 -11.10
C GLY A 45 17.34 -8.41 -11.78
N ALA A 46 17.64 -9.70 -12.02
CA ALA A 46 16.64 -10.67 -12.45
C ALA A 46 15.54 -10.77 -11.39
N GLY A 47 14.26 -10.79 -11.79
CA GLY A 47 13.14 -10.78 -10.86
C GLY A 47 12.76 -9.41 -10.31
N ARG A 48 13.47 -8.32 -10.68
CA ARG A 48 13.18 -6.99 -10.11
C ARG A 48 11.78 -6.54 -10.54
N TYR A 49 10.96 -6.24 -9.53
CA TYR A 49 9.58 -5.79 -9.65
C TYR A 49 8.58 -6.85 -10.14
N GLU A 50 9.04 -8.06 -10.44
CA GLU A 50 8.18 -9.12 -10.94
C GLU A 50 7.18 -9.58 -9.89
N VAL A 51 5.95 -9.76 -10.35
CA VAL A 51 4.85 -10.38 -9.61
C VAL A 51 4.44 -11.60 -10.41
N ASP A 52 4.39 -12.74 -9.74
CA ASP A 52 3.87 -13.99 -10.28
C ASP A 52 3.04 -14.66 -9.18
N GLY A 53 1.83 -15.11 -9.48
CA GLY A 53 1.02 -15.77 -8.49
C GLY A 53 -0.25 -16.36 -9.05
N TYR A 54 -0.93 -17.13 -8.21
CA TYR A 54 -2.09 -17.90 -8.59
C TYR A 54 -3.31 -17.48 -7.78
N VAL A 55 -4.47 -17.56 -8.43
CA VAL A 55 -5.77 -17.58 -7.76
C VAL A 55 -6.28 -19.01 -7.77
N TYR A 56 -6.62 -19.50 -6.60
CA TYR A 56 -7.09 -20.86 -6.38
C TYR A 56 -8.61 -20.89 -6.18
N ASN A 57 -9.22 -21.95 -6.71
CA ASN A 57 -10.63 -22.24 -6.50
C ASN A 57 -10.88 -22.77 -5.08
N ALA A 58 -12.13 -23.15 -4.77
CA ALA A 58 -12.51 -23.63 -3.45
C ALA A 58 -11.89 -24.99 -3.05
N VAL A 59 -11.35 -25.72 -4.03
CA VAL A 59 -10.71 -27.04 -3.88
C VAL A 59 -9.17 -26.92 -3.94
N GLU A 60 -8.64 -25.70 -3.82
CA GLU A 60 -7.19 -25.41 -3.84
C GLU A 60 -6.51 -25.73 -5.18
N GLU A 61 -7.26 -25.74 -6.28
CA GLU A 61 -6.68 -25.90 -7.61
C GLU A 61 -6.46 -24.52 -8.27
N PRO A 62 -5.33 -24.31 -8.97
CA PRO A 62 -5.04 -23.04 -9.63
C PRO A 62 -5.96 -22.84 -10.84
N GLU A 63 -6.63 -21.69 -10.90
CA GLU A 63 -7.55 -21.34 -11.99
C GLU A 63 -7.07 -20.14 -12.81
N ILE A 64 -6.41 -19.19 -12.14
CA ILE A 64 -5.90 -17.96 -12.75
C ILE A 64 -4.45 -17.77 -12.38
N LEU A 65 -3.62 -17.54 -13.38
CA LEU A 65 -2.24 -17.06 -13.26
C LEU A 65 -2.24 -15.53 -13.39
N ILE A 66 -1.66 -14.85 -12.42
CA ILE A 66 -1.42 -13.40 -12.40
C ILE A 66 0.07 -13.17 -12.59
N THR A 67 0.45 -12.40 -13.59
CA THR A 67 1.85 -12.07 -13.89
C THR A 67 2.00 -10.58 -14.16
N GLY A 68 3.22 -10.07 -14.05
CA GLY A 68 3.55 -8.71 -14.46
C GLY A 68 4.62 -8.10 -13.58
N LYS A 69 4.62 -6.77 -13.49
CA LYS A 69 5.46 -6.02 -12.56
C LYS A 69 4.64 -5.01 -11.76
N TRP A 70 4.82 -4.99 -10.45
CA TRP A 70 4.04 -4.11 -9.57
C TRP A 70 4.32 -2.62 -9.78
N ASN A 71 5.40 -2.26 -10.48
CA ASN A 71 5.75 -0.88 -10.80
C ASN A 71 5.29 -0.43 -12.21
N GLU A 72 4.78 -1.35 -13.04
CA GLU A 72 4.41 -1.08 -14.43
C GLU A 72 2.97 -1.52 -14.72
N SER A 73 2.71 -2.83 -14.71
CA SER A 73 1.39 -3.40 -15.02
C SER A 73 1.28 -4.84 -14.53
N MET A 74 0.05 -5.27 -14.27
CA MET A 74 -0.29 -6.64 -13.92
C MET A 74 -1.36 -7.15 -14.88
N GLN A 75 -1.20 -8.41 -15.27
CA GLN A 75 -2.10 -9.12 -16.14
C GLN A 75 -2.49 -10.45 -15.54
N TYR A 76 -3.54 -11.06 -16.09
CA TYR A 76 -3.98 -12.39 -15.70
C TYR A 76 -4.42 -13.22 -16.91
N GLN A 77 -4.38 -14.53 -16.74
CA GLN A 77 -4.91 -15.50 -17.70
C GLN A 77 -5.33 -16.79 -16.99
N SER A 78 -6.21 -17.57 -17.62
CA SER A 78 -6.59 -18.88 -17.10
C SER A 78 -5.44 -19.88 -17.22
N CYS A 79 -5.24 -20.69 -16.19
CA CYS A 79 -4.23 -21.76 -16.17
C CYS A 79 -4.86 -23.16 -16.12
N ASN A 80 -4.05 -24.20 -16.35
CA ASN A 80 -4.41 -25.59 -16.06
C ASN A 80 -4.09 -25.94 -14.60
N LEU A 81 -4.31 -27.21 -14.21
CA LEU A 81 -4.07 -27.71 -12.86
C LEU A 81 -2.58 -27.65 -12.49
N GLU A 82 -1.71 -27.68 -13.49
CA GLU A 82 -0.25 -27.55 -13.38
C GLU A 82 0.22 -26.09 -13.23
N GLY A 83 -0.68 -25.11 -13.30
CA GLY A 83 -0.37 -23.67 -13.24
C GLY A 83 0.15 -23.07 -14.55
N GLU A 84 0.17 -23.85 -15.63
CA GLU A 84 0.62 -23.36 -16.93
C GLU A 84 -0.48 -22.57 -17.67
N PRO A 85 -0.11 -21.55 -18.47
CA PRO A 85 -1.04 -20.83 -19.33
C PRO A 85 -1.83 -21.78 -20.24
N ARG A 86 -3.16 -21.61 -20.31
CA ARG A 86 -3.93 -22.36 -21.31
C ARG A 86 -3.60 -21.83 -22.72
N PRO A 87 -3.26 -22.71 -23.69
CA PRO A 87 -2.93 -22.28 -25.04
C PRO A 87 -4.13 -21.62 -25.71
N GLY A 88 -3.91 -20.47 -26.36
CA GLY A 88 -4.94 -19.73 -27.08
C GLY A 88 -5.80 -18.80 -26.21
N ILE A 89 -5.50 -18.66 -24.91
CA ILE A 89 -6.11 -17.64 -24.05
C ILE A 89 -5.26 -16.37 -24.09
N GLU A 90 -5.91 -15.24 -24.36
CA GLU A 90 -5.28 -13.92 -24.34
C GLU A 90 -5.01 -13.46 -22.90
N LEU A 91 -3.81 -12.92 -22.69
CA LEU A 91 -3.40 -12.29 -21.44
C LEU A 91 -4.17 -10.96 -21.27
N LYS A 92 -4.91 -10.81 -20.17
CA LYS A 92 -5.74 -9.62 -19.91
C LYS A 92 -5.12 -8.75 -18.84
N GLU A 93 -5.01 -7.45 -19.12
CA GLU A 93 -4.55 -6.48 -18.13
C GLU A 93 -5.60 -6.24 -17.04
N VAL A 94 -5.19 -6.30 -15.77
CA VAL A 94 -6.02 -5.97 -14.60
C VAL A 94 -5.66 -4.65 -13.97
N TRP A 95 -4.41 -4.24 -14.11
CA TRP A 95 -3.91 -3.03 -13.49
C TRP A 95 -2.70 -2.51 -14.26
N HIS A 96 -2.58 -1.20 -14.35
CA HIS A 96 -1.38 -0.53 -14.84
C HIS A 96 -1.09 0.68 -13.96
N VAL A 97 0.19 1.05 -13.89
CA VAL A 97 0.64 2.24 -13.20
C VAL A 97 0.02 3.47 -13.86
N ALA A 98 -0.46 4.40 -13.05
CA ALA A 98 -0.97 5.68 -13.53
C ALA A 98 0.18 6.60 -13.93
N ASP A 99 -0.09 7.53 -14.84
CA ASP A 99 0.88 8.57 -15.20
C ASP A 99 1.31 9.38 -13.97
N VAL A 100 2.57 9.79 -13.96
CA VAL A 100 3.17 10.63 -12.92
C VAL A 100 3.56 12.00 -13.48
N PRO A 101 3.52 13.07 -12.67
CA PRO A 101 4.05 14.36 -13.07
C PRO A 101 5.51 14.24 -13.52
N LYS A 102 5.84 14.88 -14.66
CA LYS A 102 7.22 14.97 -15.12
C LYS A 102 7.99 15.95 -14.22
N GLU A 103 9.21 15.58 -13.85
CA GLU A 103 10.13 16.43 -13.06
C GLU A 103 9.57 16.84 -11.69
N ASP A 104 8.80 15.94 -11.06
CA ASP A 104 8.37 16.17 -9.68
C ASP A 104 9.57 16.22 -8.74
N LYS A 105 9.57 17.18 -7.81
CA LYS A 105 10.69 17.39 -6.88
C LYS A 105 10.93 16.19 -5.96
N PHE A 106 9.90 15.39 -5.69
CA PHE A 106 9.93 14.28 -4.75
C PHE A 106 9.48 12.96 -5.39
N ASP A 107 9.40 12.90 -6.72
CA ASP A 107 8.88 11.77 -7.50
C ASP A 107 7.46 11.33 -7.07
N TYR A 108 6.63 12.30 -6.65
CA TYR A 108 5.26 12.02 -6.23
C TYR A 108 4.31 11.82 -7.40
N THR A 109 3.41 10.87 -7.23
CA THR A 109 2.25 10.66 -8.09
C THR A 109 1.25 11.81 -7.97
N TYR A 110 0.37 11.98 -8.96
CA TYR A 110 -0.76 12.93 -8.86
C TYR A 110 -1.68 12.65 -7.67
N PHE A 111 -1.78 11.38 -7.25
CA PHE A 111 -2.57 11.00 -6.08
C PHE A 111 -1.94 11.53 -4.79
N GLU A 112 -0.62 11.43 -4.64
CA GLU A 112 0.11 11.92 -3.46
C GLU A 112 0.02 13.44 -3.31
N HIS A 113 0.11 14.18 -4.41
CA HIS A 113 -0.14 15.64 -4.42
C HIS A 113 -1.54 15.99 -3.89
N LYS A 114 -2.55 15.17 -4.20
CA LYS A 114 -3.92 15.37 -3.70
C LYS A 114 -4.08 15.01 -2.22
N LEU A 115 -3.25 14.14 -1.67
CA LEU A 115 -3.34 13.76 -0.25
C LEU A 115 -3.03 14.93 0.66
N ASN A 116 -1.99 15.72 0.33
CA ASN A 116 -1.55 16.85 1.15
C ASN A 116 -2.18 18.20 0.76
N SER A 117 -2.82 18.30 -0.40
CA SER A 117 -3.47 19.53 -0.87
C SER A 117 -4.59 19.99 0.08
N PHE A 118 -4.64 21.30 0.33
CA PHE A 118 -5.75 21.95 1.03
C PHE A 118 -6.98 22.15 0.14
N ASP A 119 -6.82 22.13 -1.20
CA ASP A 119 -7.93 22.28 -2.14
C ASP A 119 -8.88 21.08 -2.11
N THR A 120 -8.34 19.90 -1.79
CA THR A 120 -9.09 18.65 -1.63
C THR A 120 -9.53 18.42 -0.18
N ALA A 121 -9.14 19.30 0.76
CA ALA A 121 -9.41 19.11 2.17
C ALA A 121 -10.88 19.44 2.52
N PRO A 122 -11.51 18.65 3.41
CA PRO A 122 -12.82 19.01 3.94
C PRO A 122 -12.74 20.30 4.78
N ARG A 123 -13.79 21.12 4.75
CA ARG A 123 -13.84 22.46 5.36
C ARG A 123 -13.55 22.52 6.87
N LYS A 124 -13.69 21.41 7.59
CA LYS A 124 -13.53 21.34 9.05
C LYS A 124 -12.51 20.27 9.41
N LEU A 125 -11.24 20.56 9.18
CA LEU A 125 -10.14 19.70 9.60
C LEU A 125 -10.03 19.70 11.12
N LEU A 126 -9.79 18.51 11.67
CA LEU A 126 -9.43 18.37 13.07
C LEU A 126 -8.00 18.90 13.27
N PRO A 127 -7.65 19.47 14.45
CA PRO A 127 -6.28 19.92 14.73
C PRO A 127 -5.22 18.82 14.58
N SER A 128 -5.62 17.56 14.64
CA SER A 128 -4.77 16.38 14.46
C SER A 128 -4.60 15.94 13.00
N ASP A 129 -5.25 16.60 12.04
CA ASP A 129 -5.12 16.25 10.62
C ASP A 129 -3.70 16.53 10.11
N SER A 130 -3.15 15.63 9.31
CA SER A 130 -1.76 15.73 8.86
C SER A 130 -1.49 16.93 7.96
N ARG A 131 -2.51 17.49 7.28
CA ARG A 131 -2.35 18.69 6.43
C ARG A 131 -2.02 19.93 7.24
N LEU A 132 -2.45 19.98 8.51
CA LEU A 132 -2.20 21.11 9.40
C LEU A 132 -0.79 21.12 9.99
N ARG A 133 0.07 20.16 9.63
CA ARG A 133 1.44 20.09 10.10
C ARG A 133 2.31 21.17 9.43
N PRO A 134 2.81 22.16 10.20
CA PRO A 134 3.51 23.30 9.63
C PRO A 134 4.86 22.90 9.01
N ASP A 135 5.55 21.91 9.59
CA ASP A 135 6.81 21.38 9.08
C ASP A 135 6.68 20.76 7.68
N ARG A 136 5.57 20.06 7.41
CA ARG A 136 5.27 19.48 6.10
C ARG A 136 4.90 20.54 5.08
N TYR A 137 4.10 21.53 5.48
CA TYR A 137 3.74 22.65 4.62
C TYR A 137 4.97 23.49 4.23
N ALA A 138 5.88 23.75 5.18
CA ALA A 138 7.13 24.44 4.91
C ALA A 138 8.02 23.67 3.92
N LEU A 139 8.04 22.32 4.00
CA LEU A 139 8.79 21.48 3.08
C LEU A 139 8.21 21.53 1.65
N GLU A 140 6.89 21.49 1.54
CA GLU A 140 6.16 21.61 0.26
C GLU A 140 6.44 22.95 -0.42
N MET A 141 6.46 24.05 0.35
CA MET A 141 6.88 25.38 -0.12
C MET A 141 8.40 25.51 -0.39
N GLY A 142 9.17 24.44 -0.21
CA GLY A 142 10.61 24.41 -0.44
C GLY A 142 11.47 25.06 0.65
N ASN A 143 10.89 25.44 1.79
CA ASN A 143 11.59 26.07 2.90
C ASN A 143 12.14 25.01 3.88
N ILE A 144 13.29 24.43 3.54
CA ILE A 144 13.93 23.35 4.29
C ILE A 144 14.29 23.80 5.71
N THR A 145 14.82 25.02 5.88
CA THR A 145 15.21 25.55 7.19
C THR A 145 14.02 25.67 8.13
N LYS A 146 12.91 26.23 7.63
CA LYS A 146 11.67 26.36 8.42
C LYS A 146 11.07 24.99 8.74
N SER A 147 11.07 24.06 7.78
CA SER A 147 10.62 22.68 7.99
C SER A 147 11.39 22.00 9.11
N GLY A 148 12.73 22.15 9.13
CA GLY A 148 13.57 21.61 10.20
C GLY A 148 13.26 22.21 11.57
N ALA A 149 13.02 23.52 11.64
CA ALA A 149 12.71 24.23 12.89
C ALA A 149 11.31 23.90 13.45
N GLU A 150 10.32 23.73 12.59
CA GLU A 150 8.93 23.41 12.97
C GLU A 150 8.73 21.90 13.24
N LYS A 151 9.75 21.08 13.02
CA LYS A 151 9.72 19.64 13.26
C LYS A 151 9.65 19.35 14.75
N GLU A 152 8.42 19.22 15.23
CA GLU A 152 8.08 19.19 16.63
C GLU A 152 8.29 17.82 17.31
N GLN A 153 9.49 17.25 17.19
CA GLN A 153 9.84 16.00 17.87
C GLN A 153 10.08 16.18 19.37
N GLU A 154 10.59 17.35 19.78
CA GLU A 154 10.98 17.60 21.17
C GLU A 154 9.77 17.76 22.08
N ARG A 155 8.71 18.48 21.66
CA ARG A 155 7.45 18.55 22.41
C ARG A 155 6.79 17.19 22.55
N GLN A 156 6.78 16.36 21.51
CA GLN A 156 6.24 14.98 21.61
C GLN A 156 7.02 14.15 22.65
N ARG A 157 8.36 14.30 22.71
CA ARG A 157 9.20 13.65 23.72
C ARG A 157 8.92 14.21 25.12
N ALA A 158 8.74 15.51 25.26
CA ALA A 158 8.44 16.17 26.53
C ALA A 158 7.06 15.75 27.07
N GLU A 159 6.03 15.76 26.22
CA GLU A 159 4.67 15.29 26.55
C GLU A 159 4.69 13.83 26.99
N LYS A 160 5.43 12.97 26.27
CA LYS A 160 5.63 11.57 26.65
C LYS A 160 6.27 11.45 28.04
N LYS A 161 7.38 12.18 28.30
CA LYS A 161 8.06 12.17 29.61
C LYS A 161 7.15 12.63 30.74
N ILE A 162 6.37 13.70 30.51
CA ILE A 162 5.41 14.22 31.51
C ILE A 162 4.33 13.17 31.80
N ARG A 163 3.79 12.52 30.76
CA ARG A 163 2.77 11.49 30.90
C ARG A 163 3.29 10.27 31.67
N GLU A 164 4.51 9.82 31.36
CA GLU A 164 5.18 8.72 32.08
C GLU A 164 5.45 9.09 33.54
N ALA A 165 5.92 10.31 33.82
CA ALA A 165 6.16 10.78 35.19
C ALA A 165 4.87 10.85 36.03
N LYS A 166 3.71 11.06 35.39
CA LYS A 166 2.39 11.03 36.03
C LYS A 166 1.79 9.63 36.17
N GLY A 167 2.42 8.60 35.60
CA GLY A 167 1.87 7.25 35.56
C GLY A 167 0.63 7.10 34.66
N GLU A 168 0.39 8.05 33.74
CA GLU A 168 -0.77 8.03 32.84
C GLU A 168 -0.50 7.13 31.63
N THR A 169 -1.46 6.28 31.27
CA THR A 169 -1.38 5.47 30.05
C THR A 169 -1.83 6.27 28.83
N PHE A 170 -1.13 6.15 27.71
CA PHE A 170 -1.58 6.74 26.45
C PHE A 170 -2.85 6.06 25.95
N LYS A 171 -3.91 6.84 25.74
CA LYS A 171 -5.14 6.37 25.10
C LYS A 171 -5.28 7.01 23.72
N THR A 172 -5.48 6.21 22.69
CA THR A 172 -5.76 6.76 21.36
C THR A 172 -7.20 7.28 21.31
N LYS A 173 -7.44 8.31 20.49
CA LYS A 173 -8.75 8.99 20.46
C LYS A 173 -9.79 8.29 19.57
N TRP A 174 -9.33 7.63 18.52
CA TRP A 174 -10.19 7.14 17.43
C TRP A 174 -10.18 5.62 17.29
N PHE A 175 -9.32 4.93 18.02
CA PHE A 175 -9.17 3.47 17.95
C PHE A 175 -9.08 2.88 19.36
N ASP A 176 -9.69 1.73 19.54
CA ASP A 176 -9.57 0.93 20.75
C ASP A 176 -8.74 -0.32 20.45
N ILE A 177 -7.95 -0.76 21.41
CA ILE A 177 -7.20 -2.01 21.29
C ILE A 177 -8.21 -3.15 21.46
N THR A 178 -8.25 -4.08 20.50
CA THR A 178 -9.10 -5.27 20.54
C THR A 178 -8.24 -6.52 20.64
N GLU A 179 -8.72 -7.51 21.40
CA GLU A 179 -8.06 -8.83 21.51
C GLU A 179 -8.41 -9.76 20.34
N GLU A 180 -9.31 -9.34 19.45
CA GLU A 180 -9.67 -10.08 18.25
C GLU A 180 -8.50 -10.13 17.27
N VAL A 181 -7.74 -11.21 17.34
CA VAL A 181 -6.82 -11.62 16.28
C VAL A 181 -7.65 -12.41 15.28
N ALA A 182 -8.00 -11.78 14.16
CA ALA A 182 -8.50 -12.54 13.01
C ALA A 182 -7.36 -13.47 12.55
N THR A 183 -7.46 -14.74 12.89
CA THR A 183 -6.56 -15.76 12.35
C THR A 183 -6.75 -15.79 10.84
N THR A 184 -5.67 -15.52 10.12
CA THR A 184 -5.55 -15.89 8.70
C THR A 184 -5.85 -17.40 8.62
N PRO A 185 -6.94 -17.83 7.93
CA PRO A 185 -7.28 -19.24 7.78
C PRO A 185 -6.14 -20.04 7.13
#